data_AF-A0A316X6T7-F1
#
_entry.id   AF-A0A316X6T7-F1
#
_cell.length_a   1.000
_cell.length_b   1.000
_cell.length_c   1.000
_cell.angle_alpha   90.00
_cell.angle_beta   90.00
_cell.angle_gamma   90.00
#
_symmetry.space_group_name_H-M   'P 1'
#
loop_
_entity.id
_entity.type
_entity.pdbx_description
1 polymer ?
#
loop_
_entity_poly.entity_id
_entity_poly.type
_entity_poly.pdbx_seq_one_letter_code
_entity_poly.pdbx_strand_id
1 'polypeptide(L)' 'MSQKILKNAKKLERENLKDIIGGISGNPDLSLCGCSCTGAVTGPSYCVKYKRCLQVMTC' A
#
# COMPACT_ATOMS: atom_id res chain seq x y z
N MET A 1 -29.25 -13.26 -15.21
CA MET A 1 -27.86 -12.97 -15.63
C MET A 1 -26.93 -13.55 -14.57
N SER A 2 -26.34 -14.74 -14.80
CA SER A 2 -25.51 -15.42 -13.79
C SER A 2 -24.07 -14.92 -13.89
N GLN A 3 -23.64 -14.17 -12.87
CA GLN A 3 -22.33 -13.50 -12.80
C GLN A 3 -21.20 -14.54 -12.82
N LYS A 4 -20.55 -14.71 -13.99
CA LYS A 4 -19.44 -15.67 -14.20
C LYS A 4 -18.13 -15.30 -13.46
N ILE A 5 -18.13 -14.27 -12.63
CA ILE A 5 -16.94 -13.67 -12.01
C ILE A 5 -16.24 -14.65 -11.06
N LEU A 6 -17.00 -15.55 -10.44
CA LEU A 6 -16.48 -16.51 -9.46
C LEU A 6 -16.10 -17.87 -10.06
N LYS A 7 -16.29 -18.08 -11.37
CA LYS A 7 -16.09 -19.41 -11.99
C LYS A 7 -14.63 -19.88 -11.98
N ASN A 8 -13.68 -18.96 -11.84
CA ASN A 8 -12.25 -19.23 -11.74
C ASN A 8 -11.64 -18.71 -10.43
N ALA A 9 -12.47 -18.30 -9.46
CA ALA A 9 -11.96 -17.79 -8.19
C ALA A 9 -11.53 -18.98 -7.32
N LYS A 10 -10.22 -19.08 -7.03
CA LYS A 10 -9.70 -20.08 -6.09
C LYS A 10 -10.13 -19.68 -4.68
N LYS A 11 -10.91 -20.54 -4.02
CA LYS A 11 -11.30 -20.33 -2.61
C LYS A 11 -10.02 -20.31 -1.78
N LEU A 12 -9.81 -19.22 -1.06
CA LEU A 12 -8.62 -19.01 -0.26
C LEU A 12 -8.80 -19.72 1.08
N GLU A 13 -8.17 -20.88 1.20
CA GLU A 13 -8.17 -21.68 2.44
C GLU A 13 -7.35 -20.96 3.53
N ARG A 14 -7.70 -21.18 4.80
CA ARG A 14 -7.04 -20.53 5.95
C ARG A 14 -5.52 -20.69 5.97
N GLU A 15 -5.03 -21.82 5.48
CA GLU A 15 -3.60 -22.14 5.40
C GLU A 15 -2.89 -21.30 4.35
N ASN A 16 -3.54 -21.02 3.21
CA ASN A 16 -3.03 -20.17 2.14
C ASN A 16 -3.06 -18.67 2.49
N LEU A 17 -3.72 -18.28 3.58
CA LEU A 17 -3.67 -16.90 4.09
C LEU A 17 -2.28 -16.54 4.62
N LYS A 18 -1.51 -17.52 5.10
CA LYS A 18 -0.14 -17.29 5.61
C LYS A 18 0.83 -16.91 4.50
N ASP A 19 0.66 -17.48 3.31
CA ASP A 19 1.43 -17.15 2.11
C ASP A 19 1.03 -15.83 1.46
N ILE A 20 -0.13 -15.26 1.84
CA ILE A 20 -0.49 -13.88 1.49
C ILE A 20 0.18 -12.96 2.50
N ILE A 21 1.48 -12.81 2.32
CA ILE A 21 2.30 -11.85 3.05
C ILE A 21 2.02 -10.48 2.42
N GLY A 22 0.87 -9.89 2.77
CA GLY A 22 0.44 -8.55 2.37
C GLY A 22 0.75 -7.48 3.42
N GLY A 23 1.58 -7.81 4.42
CA GLY A 23 2.17 -6.84 5.32
C GLY A 23 3.43 -6.25 4.68
N ILE A 24 3.73 -4.98 4.98
CA ILE A 24 5.00 -4.34 4.63
C ILE A 24 6.12 -5.10 5.39
N SER A 25 6.56 -6.25 4.88
CA SER A 25 7.64 -7.05 5.45
C SER A 25 8.83 -6.96 4.50
N GLY A 26 9.82 -6.16 4.91
CA GLY A 26 11.03 -5.83 4.16
C GLY A 26 11.50 -4.42 4.51
N ASN A 27 12.62 -3.98 3.92
CA ASN A 27 12.98 -2.55 3.87
C ASN A 27 12.14 -1.92 2.75
N PRO A 28 11.04 -1.20 3.05
CA PRO A 28 10.26 -0.55 2.01
C PRO A 28 11.13 0.49 1.29
N ASP A 29 11.00 0.57 -0.04
CA ASP A 29 11.76 1.54 -0.83
C ASP A 29 11.27 2.97 -0.56
N LEU A 30 12.01 3.71 0.28
CA LEU A 30 11.65 5.06 0.68
C LEU A 30 11.80 6.09 -0.44
N SER A 31 12.45 5.74 -1.54
CA SER A 31 12.59 6.59 -2.73
C SER A 31 11.24 6.87 -3.39
N LEU A 32 10.24 5.99 -3.18
CA LEU A 32 8.86 6.17 -3.64
C LEU A 32 8.05 7.14 -2.76
N CYS A 33 8.61 7.59 -1.63
CA CYS A 33 7.94 8.50 -0.71
C CYS A 33 8.29 9.96 -1.00
N GLY A 34 7.28 10.76 -1.34
CA GLY A 34 7.40 12.18 -1.65
C GLY A 34 6.77 13.07 -0.58
N CYS A 35 6.93 14.38 -0.78
CA CYS A 35 6.11 15.40 -0.11
C CYS A 35 5.41 16.20 -1.18
N SER A 36 4.13 16.50 -1.00
CA SER A 36 3.42 17.47 -1.82
C SER A 36 3.85 18.89 -1.45
N CYS A 37 3.53 19.83 -2.33
CA CYS A 37 3.70 21.26 -2.09
C CYS A 37 2.95 21.78 -0.86
N THR A 38 1.93 21.07 -0.39
CA THR A 38 1.16 21.41 0.82
C THR A 38 1.67 20.71 2.08
N GLY A 39 2.77 19.96 1.98
CA GLY A 39 3.33 19.20 3.09
C GLY A 39 2.62 17.88 3.40
N ALA A 40 1.85 17.32 2.45
CA ALA A 40 1.28 15.99 2.59
C ALA A 40 2.28 14.92 2.13
N VAL A 41 2.37 13.81 2.86
CA VAL A 41 3.17 12.66 2.43
C VAL A 41 2.52 12.04 1.21
N THR A 42 3.27 11.89 0.12
CA THR A 42 2.82 11.23 -1.11
C THR A 42 3.55 9.89 -1.29
N GLY A 43 2.89 8.92 -1.93
CA GLY A 43 3.45 7.59 -2.18
C GLY A 43 2.64 6.46 -1.54
N PRO A 44 3.21 5.23 -1.51
CA PRO A 44 2.57 4.06 -0.93
C PRO A 44 2.17 4.23 0.55
N SER A 45 1.23 3.40 1.02
CA SER A 45 0.69 3.48 2.38
C SER A 45 1.73 3.31 3.50
N TYR A 46 2.92 2.76 3.21
CA TYR A 46 4.01 2.73 4.18
C TYR A 46 4.68 4.09 4.38
N CYS A 47 4.61 5.01 3.41
CA CYS A 47 5.31 6.29 3.47
C CYS A 47 4.87 7.16 4.65
N VAL A 48 3.59 7.08 5.06
CA VAL A 48 3.07 7.84 6.22
C VAL A 48 3.72 7.42 7.54
N LYS A 49 4.29 6.21 7.61
CA LYS A 49 4.99 5.72 8.81
C LYS A 49 6.46 6.16 8.85
N TYR A 50 7.11 6.25 7.69
CA TYR A 50 8.56 6.46 7.58
C TYR A 50 8.97 7.87 7.17
N LYS A 51 8.07 8.67 6.58
CA LYS A 51 8.36 10.03 6.10
C LYS A 51 7.41 11.03 6.77
N ARG A 52 7.97 12.12 7.28
CA ARG A 52 7.20 13.29 7.74
C ARG A 52 7.49 14.46 6.81
N CYS A 53 6.43 15.11 6.36
CA CYS A 53 6.51 16.31 5.53
C CYS A 53 6.14 17.51 6.41
N LEU A 54 6.86 18.61 6.23
CA LEU A 54 6.59 19.85 6.92
C LEU A 54 5.35 20.49 6.27
N GLN A 55 4.36 20.93 7.05
CA GLN A 55 3.17 21.63 6.54
C GLN A 55 3.51 23.07 6.14
N VAL A 56 4.36 23.23 5.15
CA VAL A 56 4.71 24.52 4.57
C VAL A 56 4.40 24.49 3.09
N MET A 57 3.79 25.56 2.60
CA MET A 57 3.49 25.70 1.19
C MET A 57 4.71 26.27 0.47
N THR A 58 5.69 25.42 0.19
CA THR A 58 7.01 25.81 -0.34
C THR A 58 7.27 25.22 -1.74
N CYS A 59 6.32 25.36 -2.67
CA CYS A 59 6.53 24.96 -4.06
C CYS A 59 7.47 25.90 -4.81
#